data_AF-A0A1Q9UMW6-F1
#
_entry.id   AF-A0A1Q9UMW6-F1
#
_cell.length_a   1.000
_cell.length_b   1.000
_cell.length_c   1.000
_cell.angle_alpha   90.00
_cell.angle_beta   90.00
_cell.angle_gamma   90.00
#
_symmetry.space_group_name_H-M   'P 1'
#
loop_
_entity.id
_entity.type
_entity.pdbx_description
1 polymer ?
#
loop_
_entity_poly.entity_id
_entity_poly.type
_entity_poly.pdbx_seq_one_letter_code
_entity_poly.pdbx_strand_id
1 'polypeptide(L)'
;MAYPELGGRKLGHITPNRDDPWTTEAHKELVKRGFRAVIARRMAHHVEMKTAAMMIRLGERHGTLTLNHAPCGSEPGETGGCHDYLARILPPGFSLTVHGTDANGNPFTRTYKGTTP
;
A
#
# COMPACT_ATOMS: atom_id res chain seq x y z
N MET A 1 7.94 -3.98 9.65
CA MET A 1 6.60 -4.38 10.15
C MET A 1 5.67 -3.19 9.96
N ALA A 2 4.38 -3.42 9.69
CA ALA A 2 3.40 -2.35 9.50
C ALA A 2 2.06 -2.70 10.14
N TYR A 3 1.28 -1.69 10.49
CA TYR A 3 0.03 -1.79 11.25
C TYR A 3 -1.11 -1.12 10.47
N PRO A 4 -1.90 -1.91 9.72
CA PRO A 4 -3.08 -1.40 9.04
C PRO A 4 -4.26 -1.24 10.00
N GLU A 5 -4.93 -0.10 9.88
CA GLU A 5 -6.20 0.22 10.52
C GLU A 5 -7.22 0.58 9.45
N LEU A 6 -8.25 -0.24 9.28
CA LEU A 6 -9.25 -0.10 8.22
C LEU A 6 -10.63 0.00 8.85
N GLY A 7 -11.45 0.99 8.46
CA GLY A 7 -12.80 1.17 9.02
C GLY A 7 -12.82 1.36 10.56
N GLY A 8 -11.74 1.91 11.14
CA GLY A 8 -11.57 2.05 12.59
C GLY A 8 -11.15 0.77 13.32
N ARG A 9 -10.83 -0.31 12.59
CA ARG A 9 -10.40 -1.60 13.15
C ARG A 9 -8.92 -1.82 12.93
N LYS A 10 -8.18 -2.10 14.01
CA LYS A 10 -6.78 -2.55 13.95
C LYS A 10 -6.75 -4.01 13.51
N LEU A 11 -6.10 -4.31 12.39
CA LEU A 11 -6.05 -5.66 11.82
C LEU A 11 -4.82 -6.48 12.27
N GLY A 12 -4.10 -5.99 13.28
CA GLY A 12 -2.83 -6.56 13.72
C GLY A 12 -1.66 -5.97 12.94
N HIS A 13 -0.61 -6.77 12.73
CA HIS A 13 0.56 -6.35 11.98
C HIS A 13 0.77 -7.23 10.74
N ILE A 14 1.38 -6.63 9.72
CA ILE A 14 1.84 -7.30 8.51
C ILE A 14 3.32 -7.02 8.28
N THR A 15 3.94 -7.85 7.47
CA THR A 15 5.38 -7.77 7.14
C THR A 15 5.56 -7.78 5.63
N PRO A 16 6.74 -7.39 5.10
CA PRO A 16 7.03 -7.52 3.68
C PRO A 16 7.28 -8.98 3.24
N ASN A 17 6.98 -9.98 4.07
CA ASN A 17 7.18 -11.39 3.73
C ASN A 17 6.39 -11.75 2.45
N ARG A 18 7.06 -12.41 1.50
CA ARG A 18 6.48 -12.83 0.22
C ARG A 18 5.46 -13.95 0.40
N ASP A 19 5.61 -14.77 1.44
CA ASP A 19 4.74 -15.93 1.72
C ASP A 19 3.48 -15.56 2.53
N ASP A 20 3.31 -14.28 2.86
CA ASP A 20 2.09 -13.77 3.47
C ASP A 20 0.88 -13.97 2.54
N PRO A 21 -0.26 -14.49 3.03
CA PRO A 21 -1.45 -14.67 2.20
C PRO A 21 -1.91 -13.39 1.49
N TRP A 22 -1.64 -12.22 2.06
CA TRP A 22 -1.98 -10.95 1.43
C TRP A 22 -1.11 -10.59 0.23
N THR A 23 0.07 -11.20 0.07
CA THR A 23 0.89 -11.03 -1.14
C THR A 23 0.17 -11.55 -2.37
N THR A 24 -0.47 -12.72 -2.27
CA THR A 24 -1.22 -13.31 -3.38
C THR A 24 -2.43 -12.44 -3.76
N GLU A 25 -3.16 -11.92 -2.78
CA GLU A 25 -4.30 -11.04 -3.03
C GLU A 25 -3.87 -9.69 -3.61
N ALA A 26 -2.79 -9.09 -3.09
CA ALA A 26 -2.23 -7.87 -3.65
C ALA A 26 -1.78 -8.05 -5.11
N HIS A 27 -1.16 -9.18 -5.44
CA HIS A 27 -0.78 -9.51 -6.81
C HIS A 27 -2.01 -9.58 -7.73
N LYS A 28 -3.07 -10.26 -7.31
CA LYS A 28 -4.32 -10.37 -8.09
C LYS A 28 -4.93 -8.99 -8.34
N GLU A 29 -5.03 -8.15 -7.31
CA GLU A 29 -5.60 -6.80 -7.45
C GLU A 29 -4.74 -5.89 -8.36
N LEU A 30 -3.41 -5.96 -8.26
CA LEU A 30 -2.52 -5.24 -9.16
C LEU A 30 -2.74 -5.65 -10.63
N VAL A 31 -2.77 -6.96 -10.93
CA VAL A 31 -3.02 -7.46 -12.29
C VAL A 31 -4.40 -7.05 -12.80
N LYS A 32 -5.44 -7.20 -11.97
CA LYS A 32 -6.83 -6.83 -12.31
C LYS A 32 -6.96 -5.34 -12.69
N ARG A 33 -6.09 -4.49 -12.15
CA ARG A 33 -6.04 -3.04 -12.40
C ARG A 33 -5.07 -2.65 -13.51
N GLY A 34 -4.65 -3.60 -14.34
CA GLY A 34 -3.85 -3.35 -15.54
C GLY A 34 -2.35 -3.18 -15.28
N PHE A 35 -1.84 -3.49 -14.08
CA PHE A 35 -0.40 -3.53 -13.88
C PHE A 35 0.20 -4.72 -14.63
N ARG A 36 1.33 -4.49 -15.31
CA ARG A 36 2.13 -5.57 -15.91
C ARG A 36 2.48 -6.60 -14.83
N ALA A 37 2.36 -7.89 -15.15
CA ALA A 37 2.62 -8.99 -14.20
C ALA A 37 3.99 -8.89 -13.51
N VAL A 38 5.03 -8.42 -14.23
CA VAL A 38 6.37 -8.20 -13.65
C VAL A 38 6.39 -7.12 -12.56
N ILE A 39 5.62 -6.03 -12.74
CA ILE A 39 5.47 -4.97 -11.74
C ILE A 39 4.60 -5.49 -10.60
N ALA A 40 3.49 -6.16 -10.90
CA ALA A 40 2.61 -6.75 -9.89
C ALA A 40 3.39 -7.68 -8.95
N ARG A 41 4.20 -8.59 -9.50
CA ARG A 41 5.06 -9.50 -8.72
C ARG A 41 6.10 -8.78 -7.88
N ARG A 42 6.70 -7.70 -8.40
CA ARG A 42 7.66 -6.89 -7.64
C ARG A 42 6.99 -6.19 -6.46
N MET A 43 5.80 -5.62 -6.66
CA MET A 43 5.17 -4.75 -5.67
C MET A 43 4.29 -5.49 -4.64
N ALA A 44 3.73 -6.65 -4.98
CA ALA A 44 2.70 -7.33 -4.19
C ALA A 44 3.08 -7.65 -2.73
N HIS A 45 4.36 -7.88 -2.47
CA HIS A 45 4.83 -8.21 -1.12
C HIS A 45 4.99 -6.99 -0.21
N HIS A 46 4.96 -5.77 -0.77
CA HIS A 46 5.07 -4.54 0.01
C HIS A 46 3.82 -4.34 0.88
N VAL A 47 4.03 -3.91 2.12
CA VAL A 47 2.96 -3.78 3.12
C VAL A 47 1.88 -2.78 2.71
N GLU A 48 2.23 -1.75 1.95
CA GLU A 48 1.30 -0.78 1.40
C GLU A 48 0.36 -1.41 0.37
N MET A 49 0.89 -2.27 -0.50
CA MET A 49 0.11 -2.97 -1.53
C MET A 49 -0.82 -4.00 -0.90
N LYS A 50 -0.34 -4.73 0.10
CA LYS A 50 -1.15 -5.63 0.92
C LYS A 50 -2.29 -4.88 1.61
N THR A 51 -2.01 -3.71 2.19
CA THR A 51 -3.02 -2.88 2.86
C THR A 51 -4.08 -2.40 1.86
N ALA A 52 -3.68 -1.93 0.68
CA ALA A 52 -4.61 -1.56 -0.37
C ALA A 52 -5.48 -2.75 -0.81
N ALA A 53 -4.90 -3.94 -0.92
CA ALA A 53 -5.64 -5.17 -1.24
C ALA A 53 -6.65 -5.54 -0.15
N MET A 54 -6.28 -5.42 1.14
CA MET A 54 -7.21 -5.61 2.26
C MET A 54 -8.38 -4.63 2.19
N MET A 55 -8.11 -3.34 1.96
CA MET A 55 -9.15 -2.32 1.80
C MET A 55 -10.14 -2.70 0.71
N ILE A 56 -9.63 -3.08 -0.48
CA ILE A 56 -10.47 -3.50 -1.60
C ILE A 56 -11.28 -4.74 -1.24
N ARG A 57 -10.66 -5.75 -0.64
CA ARG A 57 -11.29 -7.02 -0.30
C ARG A 57 -12.40 -6.88 0.75
N LEU A 58 -12.21 -5.97 1.70
CA LEU A 58 -13.13 -5.71 2.81
C LEU A 58 -14.16 -4.62 2.49
N GLY A 59 -13.97 -3.87 1.39
CA GLY A 59 -14.84 -2.75 1.04
C GLY A 59 -14.60 -1.49 1.87
N GLU A 60 -13.46 -1.41 2.57
CA GLU A 60 -13.12 -0.30 3.45
C GLU A 60 -12.55 0.87 2.65
N ARG A 61 -13.31 1.96 2.59
CA ARG A 61 -12.96 3.13 1.77
C ARG A 61 -11.85 3.97 2.39
N HIS A 62 -11.74 3.97 3.71
CA HIS A 62 -10.75 4.76 4.44
C HIS A 62 -9.89 3.84 5.28
N GLY A 63 -8.57 3.98 5.11
CA GLY A 63 -7.58 3.21 5.84
C GLY A 63 -6.40 4.07 6.26
N THR A 64 -5.78 3.66 7.35
CA THR A 64 -4.52 4.21 7.84
C THR A 64 -3.50 3.08 7.92
N LEU A 65 -2.27 3.34 7.49
CA LEU A 65 -1.15 2.42 7.61
C LEU A 65 -0.03 3.11 8.35
N THR A 66 0.37 2.54 9.48
CA THR A 66 1.58 2.98 10.19
C THR A 66 2.70 1.99 9.95
N LEU A 67 3.85 2.45 9.49
CA LEU A 67 5.04 1.63 9.31
C LEU A 67 6.30 2.37 9.76
N ASN A 68 7.42 1.66 9.82
CA ASN A 68 8.69 2.19 10.31
C ASN A 68 9.56 2.86 9.24
N HIS A 69 9.07 2.98 8.00
CA HIS A 69 9.78 3.59 6.88
C HIS A 69 8.78 4.34 6.00
N ALA A 70 9.21 5.33 5.23
CA ALA A 70 8.37 5.93 4.22
C ALA A 70 8.11 4.93 3.08
N PRO A 71 6.98 5.00 2.37
CA PRO A 71 6.74 4.17 1.19
C PRO A 71 7.86 4.34 0.18
N CYS A 72 8.34 3.24 -0.40
CA CYS A 72 9.38 3.33 -1.44
C CYS A 72 8.90 4.22 -2.60
N GLY A 73 9.84 4.96 -3.21
CA GLY A 73 9.53 5.94 -4.25
C GLY A 73 9.06 7.30 -3.73
N SER A 74 9.01 7.51 -2.41
CA SER A 74 8.58 8.79 -1.83
C SER A 74 9.73 9.77 -1.56
N GLU A 75 10.97 9.29 -1.59
CA GLU A 75 12.16 10.11 -1.31
C GLU A 75 12.81 10.66 -2.58
N PRO A 76 13.55 11.80 -2.50
CA PRO A 76 14.18 12.41 -3.66
C PRO A 76 15.11 11.44 -4.41
N GLY A 77 14.84 11.24 -5.70
CA GLY A 77 15.61 10.35 -6.57
C GLY A 77 15.11 8.91 -6.63
N GLU A 78 14.15 8.52 -5.79
CA GLU A 78 13.50 7.21 -5.87
C GLU A 78 12.31 7.23 -6.86
N THR A 79 12.15 6.18 -7.66
CA THR A 79 11.02 6.03 -8.59
C THR A 79 10.60 4.58 -8.73
N GLY A 80 9.36 4.36 -9.20
CA GLY A 80 8.79 3.03 -9.43
C GLY A 80 8.38 2.32 -8.14
N GLY A 81 8.05 3.07 -7.09
CA GLY A 81 7.76 2.55 -5.77
C GLY A 81 6.27 2.48 -5.42
N CYS A 82 5.97 2.17 -4.16
CA CYS A 82 4.60 2.22 -3.64
C CYS A 82 4.00 3.62 -3.77
N HIS A 83 4.83 4.65 -3.60
CA HIS A 83 4.40 6.05 -3.75
C HIS A 83 3.74 6.32 -5.11
N ASP A 84 4.30 5.76 -6.19
CA ASP A 84 3.82 5.97 -7.56
C ASP A 84 2.57 5.15 -7.88
N TYR A 85 2.41 4.00 -7.23
CA TYR A 85 1.41 3.00 -7.61
C TYR A 85 0.19 2.95 -6.68
N LEU A 86 0.30 3.46 -5.46
CA LEU A 86 -0.77 3.39 -4.46
C LEU A 86 -2.07 4.06 -4.91
N ALA A 87 -1.99 5.24 -5.53
CA ALA A 87 -3.17 5.93 -6.04
C ALA A 87 -3.88 5.12 -7.15
N ARG A 88 -3.12 4.38 -7.96
CA ARG A 88 -3.65 3.62 -9.11
C ARG A 88 -4.21 2.26 -8.72
N ILE A 89 -3.70 1.63 -7.66
CA ILE A 89 -4.32 0.40 -7.13
C ILE A 89 -5.60 0.69 -6.36
N LEU A 90 -5.76 1.86 -5.74
CA LEU A 90 -6.98 2.18 -4.99
C LEU A 90 -8.15 2.54 -5.93
N PRO A 91 -9.36 1.98 -5.72
CA PRO A 91 -10.54 2.40 -6.48
C PRO A 91 -10.93 3.86 -6.21
N PRO A 92 -11.62 4.53 -7.16
CA PRO A 92 -12.17 5.86 -6.93
C PRO A 92 -13.00 5.93 -5.63
N GLY A 93 -12.77 6.97 -4.83
CA GLY A 93 -13.43 7.15 -3.54
C GLY A 93 -12.78 6.41 -2.37
N PHE A 94 -11.69 5.65 -2.60
CA PHE A 94 -10.89 5.06 -1.54
C PHE A 94 -9.71 5.98 -1.20
N SER A 95 -9.27 5.98 0.06
CA SER A 95 -8.11 6.74 0.51
C SER A 95 -7.32 5.97 1.56
N LEU A 96 -6.01 5.86 1.36
CA LEU A 96 -5.07 5.31 2.33
C LEU A 96 -4.15 6.42 2.84
N THR A 97 -4.19 6.69 4.13
CA THR A 97 -3.18 7.53 4.79
C THR A 97 -2.04 6.67 5.29
N VAL A 98 -0.82 7.04 4.96
CA VAL A 98 0.39 6.35 5.39
C VAL A 98 1.19 7.25 6.32
N HIS A 99 1.51 6.72 7.49
CA HIS A 99 2.43 7.31 8.46
C HIS A 99 3.71 6.47 8.53
N GLY A 100 4.86 7.12 8.50
CA GLY A 100 6.16 6.48 8.66
C GLY A 100 7.26 7.47 8.97
N THR A 101 8.49 7.11 8.62
CA THR A 101 9.69 7.95 8.80
C THR A 101 10.55 7.89 7.55
N ASP A 102 11.07 9.02 7.09
CA ASP A 102 12.02 9.07 5.98
C ASP A 102 13.42 8.52 6.39
N ALA A 103 14.34 8.43 5.44
CA ALA A 103 15.72 7.96 5.68
C ALA A 103 16.50 8.79 6.70
N ASN A 104 16.11 10.04 6.95
CA ASN A 104 16.71 10.91 7.96
C ASN A 104 16.02 10.81 9.32
N GLY A 105 14.98 9.95 9.44
CA GLY A 105 14.18 9.78 10.65
C GLY A 105 13.11 10.85 10.86
N ASN A 106 12.86 11.73 9.88
CA ASN A 106 11.79 12.71 9.98
C ASN A 106 10.43 12.04 9.78
N PRO A 107 9.36 12.51 10.45
CA PRO A 107 8.01 11.99 10.23
C PRO A 107 7.56 12.13 8.78
N PHE A 108 7.09 11.04 8.20
CA PHE A 108 6.41 11.01 6.91
C PHE A 108 4.90 10.85 7.11
N THR A 109 4.10 11.66 6.44
CA THR A 109 2.64 11.45 6.36
C THR A 109 2.13 11.81 4.97
N ARG A 110 1.41 10.88 4.34
CA ARG A 110 0.81 11.10 3.03
C ARG A 110 -0.51 10.35 2.88
N THR A 111 -1.54 11.04 2.38
CA THR A 111 -2.78 10.41 1.94
C THR A 111 -2.76 10.18 0.43
N TYR A 112 -2.93 8.92 0.03
CA TYR A 112 -3.12 8.49 -1.35
C TYR A 112 -4.62 8.34 -1.61
N LYS A 113 -5.11 8.99 -2.66
CA LYS A 113 -6.52 8.90 -3.09
C LYS A 113 -6.60 8.04 -4.34
N GLY A 114 -7.56 7.12 -4.37
CA GLY A 114 -7.81 6.28 -5.53
C GLY A 114 -8.23 7.10 -6.73
N THR A 115 -7.63 6.80 -7.88
CA THR A 115 -7.94 7.44 -9.15
C THR A 115 -8.73 6.50 -10.06
N THR A 116 -9.39 7.07 -11.06
CA THR A 116 -9.91 6.29 -12.18
C THR A 116 -8.71 5.69 -12.95
N PRO A 117 -8.78 4.42 -13.40
CA PRO A 117 -7.75 3.79 -14.22
C PRO A 117 -7.41 4.57 -15.49
#